data_AF-A0A432GZP3-F1
#
_entry.id   AF-A0A432GZP3-F1
#
_cell.length_a   1.000
_cell.length_b   1.000
_cell.length_c   1.000
_cell.angle_alpha   90.00
_cell.angle_beta   90.00
_cell.angle_gamma   90.00
#
_symmetry.space_group_name_H-M   'P 1'
#
loop_
_entity.id
_entity.type
_entity.pdbx_description
1 polymer ?
#
loop_
_entity_poly.entity_id
_entity_poly.type
_entity_poly.pdbx_seq_one_letter_code
_entity_poly.pdbx_strand_id
1 'polypeptide(L)'
;MILSEAIRDPVHRLIRLEREDLPLLDGAPVQRLRSISQLGLTDRVYPGARHSRFEHALGTLEVATMLLEEMRARLGLDALLGPLGLPESEDNWDQLVRMARLVALLHDIGHAPFSHVSEGLLPSGGHEQMTLALLEHPAVADHLRQRGDAICDAVMRILDPTDLDLPPHLRFVRSLVCGRFGADRMDYLLRDSHCLGVQYGCFDLPRILHTLTPVETTDGVRLGIERGGVLAAEGLQWARFSMFTQVYFHHTRRILDRHLINFLRVVIPEGRYPQQPEEYLHWDDHRVLGLLQQARRDTTAPGHLDACRILDRKQHRAVGDIVEGSDVEDVTRRLTERCKELLLGDPDLDPIIDVVEPPPDLDAGAALPVLLENQQVRSLGEISALVGRLRVKPYGRIYCSRVTQPSG
;
A
#
# COMPACT_ATOMS: atom_id res chain seq x y z
N MET A 1 7.15 -18.46 -21.80
CA MET A 1 7.67 -17.74 -20.62
C MET A 1 8.64 -18.66 -19.86
N ILE A 2 9.83 -18.20 -19.42
CA ILE A 2 10.77 -19.04 -18.65
C ILE A 2 11.29 -18.28 -17.43
N LEU A 3 10.89 -18.74 -16.24
CA LEU A 3 11.35 -18.21 -14.96
C LEU A 3 12.72 -18.80 -14.59
N SER A 4 13.79 -18.31 -15.22
CA SER A 4 15.15 -18.87 -15.10
C SER A 4 15.99 -18.26 -13.96
N GLU A 5 15.56 -17.14 -13.39
CA GLU A 5 16.30 -16.41 -12.36
C GLU A 5 15.52 -16.43 -11.04
N ALA A 6 16.21 -16.28 -9.91
CA ALA A 6 15.55 -16.32 -8.61
C ALA A 6 16.23 -15.46 -7.54
N ILE A 7 15.41 -14.82 -6.71
CA ILE A 7 15.85 -14.02 -5.56
C ILE A 7 15.34 -14.66 -4.27
N ARG A 8 16.18 -14.70 -3.23
CA ARG A 8 15.76 -15.16 -1.90
C ARG A 8 14.89 -14.09 -1.23
N ASP A 9 13.77 -14.52 -0.70
CA ASP A 9 12.85 -13.65 0.05
C ASP A 9 12.42 -14.35 1.34
N PRO A 10 12.40 -13.66 2.49
CA PRO A 10 12.08 -14.30 3.75
C PRO A 10 10.59 -14.67 3.92
N VAL A 11 9.69 -14.03 3.17
CA VAL A 11 8.24 -14.23 3.27
C VAL A 11 7.80 -15.36 2.34
N HIS A 12 8.18 -15.27 1.07
CA HIS A 12 7.76 -16.18 0.01
C HIS A 12 8.83 -17.22 -0.36
N ARG A 13 9.95 -17.26 0.37
CA ARG A 13 11.13 -18.14 0.20
C ARG A 13 11.96 -17.85 -1.06
N LEU A 14 11.31 -17.81 -2.22
CA LEU A 14 11.94 -17.62 -3.51
C LEU A 14 11.02 -16.78 -4.41
N ILE A 15 11.57 -15.73 -5.00
CA ILE A 15 10.91 -14.89 -5.99
C ILE A 15 11.46 -15.28 -7.35
N ARG A 16 10.59 -15.73 -8.24
CA ARG A 16 10.96 -16.28 -9.55
C ARG A 16 10.83 -15.22 -10.62
N LEU A 17 11.89 -15.06 -11.42
CA LEU A 17 12.02 -14.00 -12.41
C LEU A 17 12.33 -14.57 -13.79
N GLU A 18 11.82 -13.92 -14.83
CA GLU A 18 12.36 -14.12 -16.16
C GLU A 18 13.69 -13.37 -16.24
N ARG A 19 14.70 -13.93 -16.92
CA ARG A 19 15.95 -13.19 -17.21
C ARG A 19 15.68 -11.86 -17.89
N GLU A 20 14.63 -11.87 -18.70
CA GLU A 20 14.09 -10.72 -19.38
C GLU A 20 13.69 -9.60 -18.41
N ASP A 21 13.23 -9.88 -17.18
CA ASP A 21 12.78 -8.89 -16.17
C ASP A 21 13.94 -8.05 -15.59
N LEU A 22 15.17 -8.57 -15.67
CA LEU A 22 16.34 -7.99 -15.01
C LEU A 22 16.66 -6.54 -15.44
N PRO A 23 16.65 -6.17 -16.74
CA PRO A 23 16.96 -4.79 -17.13
C PRO A 23 15.97 -3.76 -16.57
N LEU A 24 14.68 -4.11 -16.47
CA LEU A 24 13.69 -3.25 -15.83
C LEU A 24 13.91 -3.16 -14.32
N LEU A 25 14.19 -4.30 -13.68
CA LEU A 25 14.52 -4.38 -12.25
C LEU A 25 15.78 -3.56 -11.90
N ASP A 26 16.79 -3.59 -12.76
CA ASP A 26 18.06 -2.87 -12.60
C ASP A 26 17.93 -1.36 -12.93
N GLY A 27 16.80 -0.96 -13.53
CA GLY A 27 16.50 0.42 -13.85
C GLY A 27 16.39 1.31 -12.61
N ALA A 28 16.87 2.56 -12.72
CA ALA A 28 16.90 3.51 -11.61
C ALA A 28 15.52 3.72 -10.93
N PRO A 29 14.38 3.82 -11.65
CA PRO A 29 13.07 3.96 -11.00
C PRO A 29 12.70 2.80 -10.09
N VAL A 30 12.99 1.56 -10.48
CA VAL A 30 12.70 0.37 -9.66
C VAL A 30 13.73 0.23 -8.53
N GLN A 31 15.03 0.45 -8.80
CA GLN A 31 16.06 0.38 -7.77
C GLN A 31 15.89 1.45 -6.68
N ARG A 32 15.33 2.62 -7.01
CA ARG A 32 14.98 3.66 -6.04
C ARG A 32 14.09 3.12 -4.91
N LEU A 33 13.21 2.15 -5.19
CA LEU A 33 12.31 1.56 -4.19
C LEU A 33 13.06 0.91 -3.01
N ARG A 34 14.35 0.54 -3.18
CA ARG A 34 15.19 0.04 -2.08
C ARG A 34 15.42 1.08 -0.99
N SER A 35 15.38 2.36 -1.38
CA SER A 35 15.59 3.52 -0.53
C SER A 35 14.27 4.12 -0.03
N ILE A 36 13.15 3.41 -0.19
CA ILE A 36 11.83 3.85 0.28
C ILE A 36 11.27 2.78 1.22
N SER A 37 11.20 3.11 2.51
CA SER A 37 10.65 2.22 3.53
C SER A 37 9.18 1.90 3.27
N GLN A 38 8.77 0.64 3.40
CA GLN A 38 7.36 0.23 3.24
C GLN A 38 6.46 0.93 4.25
N LEU A 39 6.91 1.05 5.50
CA LEU A 39 6.11 1.53 6.63
C LEU A 39 6.56 2.89 7.20
N GLY A 40 7.34 3.66 6.46
CA GLY A 40 7.79 4.99 6.88
C GLY A 40 8.51 4.96 8.24
N LEU A 41 8.09 5.82 9.17
CA LEU A 41 8.70 5.94 10.51
C LEU A 41 8.25 4.87 11.51
N THR A 42 7.63 3.78 11.05
CA THR A 42 7.20 2.66 11.91
C THR A 42 8.38 2.01 12.62
N ASP A 43 9.61 2.12 12.09
CA ASP A 43 10.84 1.66 12.72
C ASP A 43 11.09 2.26 14.12
N ARG A 44 10.46 3.41 14.42
CA ARG A 44 10.54 4.09 15.72
C ARG A 44 9.65 3.48 16.79
N VAL A 45 8.72 2.61 16.38
CA VAL A 45 7.85 1.81 17.25
C VAL A 45 8.26 0.34 17.20
N TYR A 46 8.44 -0.19 16.00
CA TYR A 46 8.82 -1.58 15.73
C TYR A 46 10.18 -1.60 15.03
N PRO A 47 11.30 -1.83 15.76
CA PRO A 47 12.64 -1.72 15.19
C PRO A 47 12.92 -2.59 13.95
N GLY A 48 12.15 -3.68 13.77
CA GLY A 48 12.22 -4.58 12.62
C GLY A 48 11.54 -4.06 11.34
N ALA A 49 10.80 -2.95 11.39
CA ALA A 49 10.14 -2.30 10.24
C ALA A 49 11.16 -1.63 9.30
N ARG A 50 12.03 -2.43 8.69
CA ARG A 50 13.17 -1.99 7.87
C ARG A 50 13.07 -2.40 6.40
N HIS A 51 12.04 -3.16 6.04
CA HIS A 51 11.77 -3.56 4.66
C HIS A 51 11.35 -2.36 3.82
N SER A 52 11.68 -2.42 2.54
CA SER A 52 11.44 -1.38 1.56
C SER A 52 10.33 -1.76 0.58
N ARG A 53 9.91 -0.80 -0.23
CA ARG A 53 8.97 -1.05 -1.32
C ARG A 53 9.52 -1.98 -2.39
N PHE A 54 10.85 -2.12 -2.49
CA PHE A 54 11.46 -3.02 -3.44
C PHE A 54 11.17 -4.50 -3.13
N GLU A 55 11.35 -4.94 -1.87
CA GLU A 55 11.02 -6.32 -1.52
C GLU A 55 9.51 -6.57 -1.60
N HIS A 56 8.69 -5.56 -1.31
CA HIS A 56 7.24 -5.63 -1.49
C HIS A 56 6.87 -5.82 -2.97
N ALA A 57 7.36 -4.99 -3.89
CA ALA A 57 7.07 -5.10 -5.31
C ALA A 57 7.45 -6.48 -5.89
N LEU A 58 8.62 -7.00 -5.48
CA LEU A 58 9.05 -8.36 -5.84
C LEU A 58 8.12 -9.44 -5.26
N GLY A 59 7.72 -9.29 -4.00
CA GLY A 59 6.83 -10.24 -3.34
C GLY A 59 5.43 -10.23 -3.94
N THR A 60 4.88 -9.06 -4.26
CA THR A 60 3.62 -8.90 -4.98
C THR A 60 3.66 -9.58 -6.34
N LEU A 61 4.79 -9.49 -7.07
CA LEU A 61 5.00 -10.20 -8.32
C LEU A 61 4.97 -11.73 -8.14
N GLU A 62 5.63 -12.26 -7.10
CA GLU A 62 5.61 -13.71 -6.84
C GLU A 62 4.21 -14.18 -6.42
N VAL A 63 3.51 -13.43 -5.58
CA VAL A 63 2.14 -13.77 -5.17
C VAL A 63 1.20 -13.77 -6.37
N ALA A 64 1.27 -12.78 -7.25
CA ALA A 64 0.50 -12.75 -8.50
C ALA A 64 0.80 -13.96 -9.39
N THR A 65 2.07 -14.37 -9.47
CA THR A 65 2.51 -15.55 -10.22
C THR A 65 1.93 -16.84 -9.63
N MET A 66 2.05 -17.04 -8.31
CA MET A 66 1.50 -18.21 -7.61
C MET A 66 -0.02 -18.31 -7.77
N LEU A 67 -0.72 -17.18 -7.70
CA LEU A 67 -2.17 -17.13 -7.89
C LEU A 67 -2.59 -17.64 -9.27
N LEU A 68 -1.95 -17.15 -10.32
CA LEU A 68 -2.26 -17.58 -11.69
C LEU A 68 -1.89 -19.04 -11.91
N GLU A 69 -0.71 -19.48 -11.47
CA GLU A 69 -0.25 -20.86 -11.65
C GLU A 69 -1.19 -21.86 -10.95
N GLU A 70 -1.62 -21.56 -9.71
CA GLU A 70 -2.56 -22.41 -8.99
C GLU A 70 -3.93 -22.44 -9.67
N MET A 71 -4.44 -21.30 -10.14
CA MET A 71 -5.68 -21.26 -10.92
C MET A 71 -5.58 -22.10 -12.19
N ARG A 72 -4.49 -21.96 -12.96
CA ARG A 72 -4.26 -22.75 -14.18
C ARG A 72 -4.21 -24.24 -13.87
N ALA A 73 -3.48 -24.64 -12.81
CA ALA A 73 -3.35 -26.03 -12.42
C ALA A 73 -4.69 -26.66 -12.02
N ARG A 74 -5.55 -25.88 -11.36
CA ARG A 74 -6.83 -26.33 -10.81
C ARG A 74 -7.99 -26.28 -11.81
N LEU A 75 -8.07 -25.21 -12.61
CA LEU A 75 -9.17 -24.94 -13.54
C LEU A 75 -8.90 -25.49 -14.95
N GLY A 76 -7.63 -25.60 -15.34
CA GLY A 76 -7.23 -25.78 -16.73
C GLY A 76 -7.21 -24.45 -17.50
N LEU A 77 -6.65 -24.48 -18.70
CA LEU A 77 -6.38 -23.28 -19.50
C LEU A 77 -7.67 -22.65 -20.04
N ASP A 78 -8.57 -23.46 -20.62
CA ASP A 78 -9.85 -23.00 -21.17
C ASP A 78 -10.74 -22.32 -20.11
N ALA A 79 -10.96 -22.96 -18.97
CA ALA A 79 -11.81 -22.41 -17.90
C ALA A 79 -11.22 -21.14 -17.25
N LEU A 80 -9.90 -20.96 -17.30
CA LEU A 80 -9.26 -19.74 -16.83
C LEU A 80 -9.33 -18.61 -17.86
N LEU A 81 -9.03 -18.87 -19.14
CA LEU A 81 -8.94 -17.86 -20.18
C LEU A 81 -10.29 -17.48 -20.80
N GLY A 82 -11.23 -18.43 -20.88
CA GLY A 82 -12.56 -18.24 -21.47
C GLY A 82 -13.32 -17.05 -20.87
N PRO A 83 -13.49 -16.97 -19.53
CA PRO A 83 -14.10 -15.81 -18.89
C PRO A 83 -13.36 -14.49 -19.17
N LEU A 84 -12.04 -14.55 -19.36
CA LEU A 84 -11.22 -13.37 -19.64
C LEU A 84 -11.34 -12.88 -21.09
N GLY A 85 -12.14 -13.55 -21.92
CA GLY A 85 -12.30 -13.26 -23.34
C GLY A 85 -11.05 -13.57 -24.14
N LEU A 86 -10.19 -14.47 -23.65
CA LEU A 86 -8.95 -14.87 -24.31
C LEU A 86 -9.10 -16.28 -24.90
N PRO A 87 -8.72 -16.50 -26.17
CA PRO A 87 -8.66 -17.85 -26.74
C PRO A 87 -7.72 -18.76 -25.96
N GLU A 88 -8.05 -20.06 -25.89
CA GLU A 88 -7.18 -21.07 -25.28
C GLU A 88 -5.86 -21.19 -26.07
N SER A 89 -4.78 -20.59 -25.54
CA SER A 89 -3.43 -20.73 -26.09
C SER A 89 -2.38 -20.48 -25.01
N GLU A 90 -1.23 -21.15 -25.12
CA GLU A 90 -0.08 -20.89 -24.24
C GLU A 90 0.45 -19.46 -24.39
N ASP A 91 0.32 -18.86 -25.57
CA ASP A 91 0.75 -17.48 -25.82
C ASP A 91 -0.11 -16.48 -25.04
N ASN A 92 -1.45 -16.64 -25.05
CA ASN A 92 -2.35 -15.79 -24.27
C ASN A 92 -2.13 -15.97 -22.77
N TRP A 93 -1.82 -17.18 -22.32
CA TRP A 93 -1.42 -17.45 -20.95
C TRP A 93 -0.13 -16.72 -20.57
N ASP A 94 0.92 -16.85 -21.38
CA ASP A 94 2.21 -16.22 -21.15
C ASP A 94 2.06 -14.68 -21.09
N GLN A 95 1.26 -14.10 -21.99
CA GLN A 95 0.94 -12.67 -21.97
C GLN A 95 0.18 -12.27 -20.71
N LEU A 96 -0.82 -13.04 -20.27
CA LEU A 96 -1.58 -12.77 -19.05
C LEU A 96 -0.68 -12.73 -17.81
N VAL A 97 0.17 -13.75 -17.66
CA VAL A 97 1.11 -13.84 -16.53
C VAL A 97 2.12 -12.69 -16.60
N ARG A 98 2.65 -12.38 -17.78
CA ARG A 98 3.59 -11.27 -17.98
C ARG A 98 2.97 -9.92 -17.62
N MET A 99 1.75 -9.64 -18.06
CA MET A 99 1.02 -8.43 -17.69
C MET A 99 0.85 -8.34 -16.17
N ALA A 100 0.37 -9.41 -15.52
CA ALA A 100 0.18 -9.41 -14.07
C ALA A 100 1.48 -9.18 -13.29
N ARG A 101 2.59 -9.79 -13.73
CA ARG A 101 3.91 -9.63 -13.11
C ARG A 101 4.46 -8.21 -13.26
N LEU A 102 4.33 -7.61 -14.44
CA LEU A 102 4.79 -6.24 -14.69
C LEU A 102 3.95 -5.21 -13.92
N VAL A 103 2.63 -5.39 -13.88
CA VAL A 103 1.73 -4.56 -13.04
C VAL A 103 2.12 -4.69 -11.58
N ALA A 104 2.33 -5.91 -11.09
CA ALA A 104 2.76 -6.18 -9.72
C ALA A 104 4.10 -5.53 -9.37
N LEU A 105 5.08 -5.56 -10.29
CA LEU A 105 6.38 -4.94 -10.06
C LEU A 105 6.31 -3.41 -10.02
N LEU A 106 5.40 -2.80 -10.81
CA LEU A 106 5.39 -1.36 -11.07
C LEU A 106 4.30 -0.58 -10.33
N HIS A 107 3.30 -1.25 -9.73
CA HIS A 107 2.15 -0.57 -9.11
C HIS A 107 2.54 0.53 -8.12
N ASP A 108 3.62 0.30 -7.38
CA ASP A 108 4.11 1.15 -6.30
C ASP A 108 5.28 2.07 -6.69
N ILE A 109 5.69 2.10 -7.97
CA ILE A 109 6.89 2.81 -8.41
C ILE A 109 6.81 4.33 -8.17
N GLY A 110 5.59 4.87 -8.16
CA GLY A 110 5.27 6.28 -7.90
C GLY A 110 5.34 6.70 -6.43
N HIS A 111 5.57 5.79 -5.48
CA HIS A 111 5.53 6.17 -4.08
C HIS A 111 6.63 7.16 -3.65
N ALA A 112 6.22 8.08 -2.77
CA ALA A 112 7.06 9.11 -2.18
C ALA A 112 7.90 8.56 -1.02
N PRO A 113 8.98 9.26 -0.63
CA PRO A 113 9.72 8.95 0.59
C PRO A 113 8.81 8.82 1.80
N PHE A 114 9.06 7.83 2.66
CA PHE A 114 8.21 7.46 3.79
C PHE A 114 6.78 7.07 3.40
N SER A 115 6.59 6.61 2.16
CA SER A 115 5.37 5.94 1.72
C SER A 115 4.12 6.82 1.86
N HIS A 116 2.99 6.27 2.30
CA HIS A 116 1.73 7.01 2.44
C HIS A 116 1.81 8.25 3.33
N VAL A 117 2.83 8.37 4.18
CA VAL A 117 2.96 9.51 5.10
C VAL A 117 3.13 10.83 4.34
N SER A 118 3.93 10.84 3.27
CA SER A 118 4.21 12.06 2.52
C SER A 118 3.38 12.18 1.24
N GLU A 119 2.43 11.26 1.02
CA GLU A 119 1.58 11.22 -0.16
C GLU A 119 0.76 12.50 -0.37
N GLY A 120 0.32 13.16 0.71
CA GLY A 120 -0.38 14.45 0.62
C GLY A 120 0.48 15.61 0.09
N LEU A 121 1.80 15.41 -0.05
CA LEU A 121 2.75 16.36 -0.63
C LEU A 121 3.07 16.04 -2.10
N LEU A 122 2.55 14.93 -2.63
CA LEU A 122 2.60 14.68 -4.06
C LEU A 122 1.73 15.71 -4.82
N PRO A 123 1.99 15.88 -6.13
CA PRO A 123 1.08 16.56 -7.04
C PRO A 123 -0.32 15.93 -7.07
N SER A 124 -1.27 16.62 -7.72
CA SER A 124 -2.63 16.12 -7.90
C SER A 124 -2.64 14.70 -8.49
N GLY A 125 -3.45 13.80 -7.92
CA GLY A 125 -3.51 12.40 -8.33
C GLY A 125 -2.59 11.45 -7.53
N GLY A 126 -1.80 11.97 -6.58
CA GLY A 126 -1.09 11.13 -5.61
C GLY A 126 -0.01 10.25 -6.23
N HIS A 127 0.23 9.09 -5.62
CA HIS A 127 1.27 8.17 -6.10
C HIS A 127 0.86 7.48 -7.41
N GLU A 128 -0.44 7.25 -7.65
CA GLU A 128 -0.95 6.62 -8.88
C GLU A 128 -0.60 7.48 -10.11
N GLN A 129 -0.82 8.79 -10.05
CA GLN A 129 -0.43 9.70 -11.13
C GLN A 129 1.09 9.74 -11.35
N MET A 130 1.87 9.67 -10.28
CA MET A 130 3.33 9.59 -10.38
C MET A 130 3.80 8.24 -10.94
N THR A 131 3.10 7.14 -10.62
CA THR A 131 3.33 5.84 -11.24
C THR A 131 3.15 5.96 -12.75
N LEU A 132 2.04 6.54 -13.23
CA LEU A 132 1.82 6.76 -14.67
C LEU A 132 2.93 7.61 -15.31
N ALA A 133 3.33 8.71 -14.69
CA ALA A 133 4.42 9.55 -15.20
C ALA A 133 5.77 8.79 -15.27
N LEU A 134 6.03 7.89 -14.31
CA LEU A 134 7.22 7.05 -14.31
C LEU A 134 7.15 5.89 -15.30
N LEU A 135 5.96 5.42 -15.67
CA LEU A 135 5.79 4.43 -16.75
C LEU A 135 6.22 5.02 -18.11
N GLU A 136 6.05 6.33 -18.31
CA GLU A 136 6.47 7.04 -19.52
C GLU A 136 7.97 7.37 -19.54
N HIS A 137 8.63 7.35 -18.38
CA HIS A 137 10.07 7.62 -18.29
C HIS A 137 10.87 6.57 -19.10
N PRO A 138 11.90 6.95 -19.90
CA PRO A 138 12.59 6.04 -20.81
C PRO A 138 13.14 4.77 -20.15
N ALA A 139 13.66 4.89 -18.92
CA ALA A 139 14.16 3.75 -18.16
C ALA A 139 13.12 2.67 -17.85
N VAL A 140 11.81 2.97 -17.95
CA VAL A 140 10.71 2.01 -17.79
C VAL A 140 10.05 1.74 -19.14
N ALA A 141 9.67 2.81 -19.86
CA ALA A 141 8.94 2.72 -21.13
C ALA A 141 9.68 1.88 -22.18
N ASP A 142 11.00 2.06 -22.32
CA ASP A 142 11.77 1.34 -23.33
C ASP A 142 11.81 -0.17 -23.03
N HIS A 143 11.90 -0.55 -21.76
CA HIS A 143 11.85 -1.96 -21.34
C HIS A 143 10.45 -2.56 -21.50
N LEU A 144 9.39 -1.80 -21.22
CA LEU A 144 8.02 -2.25 -21.46
C LEU A 144 7.74 -2.44 -22.96
N ARG A 145 8.17 -1.51 -23.82
CA ARG A 145 8.02 -1.64 -25.28
C ARG A 145 8.83 -2.81 -25.85
N GLN A 146 10.00 -3.11 -25.28
CA GLN A 146 10.75 -4.33 -25.63
C GLN A 146 9.98 -5.62 -25.33
N ARG A 147 8.99 -5.59 -24.42
CA ARG A 147 8.06 -6.71 -24.20
C ARG A 147 6.94 -6.80 -25.22
N GLY A 148 6.77 -5.78 -26.04
CA GLY A 148 5.68 -5.62 -26.99
C GLY A 148 4.78 -4.46 -26.62
N ASP A 149 4.38 -3.68 -27.64
CA ASP A 149 3.55 -2.49 -27.46
C ASP A 149 2.21 -2.79 -26.77
N ALA A 150 1.59 -3.93 -27.09
CA ALA A 150 0.35 -4.38 -26.45
C ALA A 150 0.51 -4.60 -24.93
N ILE A 151 1.68 -5.08 -24.48
CA ILE A 151 1.97 -5.27 -23.05
C ILE A 151 2.21 -3.92 -22.39
N CYS A 152 2.95 -3.03 -23.04
CA CYS A 152 3.17 -1.66 -22.57
C CYS A 152 1.82 -0.95 -22.34
N ASP A 153 0.95 -0.97 -23.36
CA ASP A 153 -0.39 -0.38 -23.31
C ASP A 153 -1.25 -1.02 -22.22
N ALA A 154 -1.23 -2.35 -22.11
CA ALA A 154 -1.94 -3.07 -21.06
C ALA A 154 -1.51 -2.66 -19.65
N VAL A 155 -0.21 -2.57 -19.38
CA VAL A 155 0.33 -2.18 -18.07
C VAL A 155 -0.08 -0.75 -17.73
N MET A 156 0.06 0.20 -18.67
CA MET A 156 -0.34 1.59 -18.48
C MET A 156 -1.84 1.69 -18.17
N ARG A 157 -2.67 1.02 -18.97
CA ARG A 157 -4.13 1.01 -18.75
C ARG A 157 -4.51 0.36 -17.43
N ILE A 158 -3.89 -0.75 -17.04
CA ILE A 158 -4.19 -1.41 -15.76
C ILE A 158 -3.82 -0.51 -14.57
N LEU A 159 -2.69 0.19 -14.63
CA LEU A 159 -2.22 1.04 -13.54
C LEU A 159 -2.86 2.43 -13.52
N ASP A 160 -3.59 2.83 -14.56
CA ASP A 160 -4.40 4.05 -14.57
C ASP A 160 -5.72 3.84 -13.81
N PRO A 161 -5.90 4.44 -12.62
CA PRO A 161 -7.14 4.30 -11.85
C PRO A 161 -8.35 4.95 -12.55
N THR A 162 -8.11 5.85 -13.51
CA THR A 162 -9.17 6.57 -14.23
C THR A 162 -9.71 5.81 -15.44
N ASP A 163 -8.96 4.83 -15.97
CA ASP A 163 -9.44 3.94 -17.03
C ASP A 163 -10.39 2.88 -16.44
N LEU A 164 -11.70 3.14 -16.51
CA LEU A 164 -12.74 2.22 -16.01
C LEU A 164 -13.20 1.20 -17.08
N ASP A 165 -12.85 1.43 -18.35
CA ASP A 165 -13.31 0.66 -19.51
C ASP A 165 -12.28 -0.37 -19.98
N LEU A 166 -11.83 -1.18 -19.03
CA LEU A 166 -10.89 -2.27 -19.31
C LEU A 166 -11.59 -3.48 -19.97
N PRO A 167 -10.96 -4.12 -20.98
CA PRO A 167 -11.39 -5.43 -21.45
C PRO A 167 -11.27 -6.48 -20.32
N PRO A 168 -12.00 -7.62 -20.40
CA PRO A 168 -12.15 -8.55 -19.28
C PRO A 168 -10.82 -9.06 -18.70
N HIS A 169 -9.84 -9.42 -19.55
CA HIS A 169 -8.53 -9.86 -19.09
C HIS A 169 -7.74 -8.77 -18.33
N LEU A 170 -7.73 -7.51 -18.79
CA LEU A 170 -7.05 -6.42 -18.07
C LEU A 170 -7.77 -6.09 -16.76
N ARG A 171 -9.11 -6.11 -16.76
CA ARG A 171 -9.93 -5.91 -15.56
C ARG A 171 -9.65 -6.97 -14.50
N PHE A 172 -9.54 -8.22 -14.93
CA PHE A 172 -9.14 -9.33 -14.08
C PHE A 172 -7.74 -9.11 -13.51
N VAL A 173 -6.73 -8.78 -14.34
CA VAL A 173 -5.36 -8.51 -13.85
C VAL A 173 -5.33 -7.35 -12.85
N ARG A 174 -6.04 -6.25 -13.11
CA ARG A 174 -6.17 -5.14 -12.15
C ARG A 174 -6.72 -5.63 -10.82
N SER A 175 -7.77 -6.45 -10.84
CA SER A 175 -8.36 -7.01 -9.62
C SER A 175 -7.48 -8.05 -8.92
N LEU A 176 -6.67 -8.80 -9.68
CA LEU A 176 -5.74 -9.81 -9.19
C LEU A 176 -4.56 -9.18 -8.47
N VAL A 177 -4.06 -8.04 -8.95
CA VAL A 177 -2.88 -7.38 -8.38
C VAL A 177 -3.28 -6.28 -7.41
N CYS A 178 -3.96 -5.24 -7.90
CA CYS A 178 -4.32 -4.03 -7.16
C CYS A 178 -5.68 -4.13 -6.44
N GLY A 179 -6.39 -5.24 -6.62
CA GLY A 179 -7.73 -5.41 -6.07
C GLY A 179 -7.75 -5.62 -4.56
N ARG A 180 -8.96 -5.65 -3.98
CA ARG A 180 -9.18 -5.72 -2.53
C ARG A 180 -8.74 -7.04 -1.90
N PHE A 181 -8.56 -8.08 -2.70
CA PHE A 181 -7.96 -9.35 -2.29
C PHE A 181 -6.82 -9.69 -3.25
N GLY A 182 -6.18 -8.67 -3.82
CA GLY A 182 -5.12 -8.83 -4.79
C GLY A 182 -3.77 -9.14 -4.14
N ALA A 183 -2.81 -9.44 -5.00
CA ALA A 183 -1.45 -9.83 -4.64
C ALA A 183 -0.73 -8.77 -3.80
N ASP A 184 -0.94 -7.47 -4.07
CA ASP A 184 -0.36 -6.36 -3.29
C ASP A 184 -0.70 -6.54 -1.80
N ARG A 185 -2.00 -6.68 -1.53
CA ARG A 185 -2.50 -6.85 -0.16
C ARG A 185 -2.01 -8.10 0.52
N MET A 186 -1.97 -9.19 -0.22
CA MET A 186 -1.49 -10.46 0.32
C MET A 186 -0.01 -10.39 0.70
N ASP A 187 0.83 -9.76 -0.13
CA ASP A 187 2.25 -9.57 0.18
C ASP A 187 2.41 -8.67 1.40
N TYR A 188 1.90 -7.43 1.37
CA TYR A 188 2.24 -6.46 2.42
C TYR A 188 1.75 -6.95 3.79
N LEU A 189 0.58 -7.61 3.89
CA LEU A 189 0.08 -8.10 5.16
C LEU A 189 1.01 -9.17 5.76
N LEU A 190 1.43 -10.14 4.95
CA LEU A 190 2.34 -11.20 5.39
C LEU A 190 3.74 -10.65 5.68
N ARG A 191 4.25 -9.78 4.80
CA ARG A 191 5.57 -9.16 4.89
C ARG A 191 5.69 -8.24 6.10
N ASP A 192 4.73 -7.35 6.29
CA ASP A 192 4.69 -6.49 7.46
C ASP A 192 4.63 -7.33 8.74
N SER A 193 3.74 -8.33 8.80
CA SER A 193 3.64 -9.21 9.97
C SER A 193 4.97 -9.91 10.27
N HIS A 194 5.62 -10.44 9.24
CA HIS A 194 6.92 -11.10 9.34
C HIS A 194 8.02 -10.15 9.84
N CYS A 195 8.21 -9.00 9.19
CA CYS A 195 9.28 -8.04 9.52
C CYS A 195 9.08 -7.36 10.88
N LEU A 196 7.82 -7.17 11.30
CA LEU A 196 7.48 -6.60 12.61
C LEU A 196 7.54 -7.62 13.74
N GLY A 197 7.57 -8.93 13.44
CA GLY A 197 7.50 -10.00 14.43
C GLY A 197 6.15 -10.11 15.12
N VAL A 198 5.07 -9.76 14.41
CA VAL A 198 3.68 -9.84 14.90
C VAL A 198 2.91 -10.91 14.11
N GLN A 199 1.75 -11.33 14.63
CA GLN A 199 0.87 -12.29 13.94
C GLN A 199 -0.41 -11.66 13.40
N TYR A 200 -0.56 -10.33 13.53
CA TYR A 200 -1.77 -9.61 13.15
C TYR A 200 -2.05 -9.67 11.65
N GLY A 201 -1.03 -9.78 10.80
CA GLY A 201 -1.16 -9.83 9.34
C GLY A 201 -1.22 -11.24 8.76
N CYS A 202 -1.17 -12.29 9.59
CA CYS A 202 -1.14 -13.67 9.11
C CYS A 202 -2.55 -14.16 8.70
N PHE A 203 -2.61 -14.82 7.54
CA PHE A 203 -3.80 -15.51 7.03
C PHE A 203 -3.38 -16.75 6.22
N ASP A 204 -4.33 -17.62 5.89
CA ASP A 204 -4.07 -18.86 5.16
C ASP A 204 -3.95 -18.61 3.65
N LEU A 205 -2.77 -18.12 3.22
CA LEU A 205 -2.45 -17.90 1.81
C LEU A 205 -2.63 -19.19 0.97
N PRO A 206 -2.10 -20.38 1.36
CA PRO A 206 -2.32 -21.62 0.61
C PRO A 206 -3.79 -21.91 0.33
N ARG A 207 -4.68 -21.70 1.31
CA ARG A 207 -6.13 -21.90 1.09
C ARG A 207 -6.72 -20.85 0.15
N ILE A 208 -6.28 -19.61 0.21
CA ILE A 208 -6.69 -18.55 -0.73
C ILE A 208 -6.25 -18.90 -2.15
N LEU A 209 -4.98 -19.26 -2.36
CA LEU A 209 -4.46 -19.69 -3.67
C LEU A 209 -5.34 -20.78 -4.28
N HIS A 210 -5.69 -21.80 -3.49
CA HIS A 210 -6.45 -22.96 -3.94
C HIS A 210 -7.95 -22.68 -4.20
N THR A 211 -8.46 -21.49 -3.87
CA THR A 211 -9.91 -21.20 -3.96
C THR A 211 -10.25 -19.94 -4.73
N LEU A 212 -9.27 -19.16 -5.19
CA LEU A 212 -9.53 -18.02 -6.05
C LEU A 212 -9.79 -18.43 -7.50
N THR A 213 -10.63 -17.66 -8.19
CA THR A 213 -11.09 -17.95 -9.56
C THR A 213 -11.56 -16.66 -10.25
N PRO A 214 -11.54 -16.57 -11.59
CA PRO A 214 -12.30 -15.54 -12.30
C PRO A 214 -13.80 -15.69 -12.01
N VAL A 215 -14.48 -14.57 -11.79
CA VAL A 215 -15.92 -14.51 -11.55
C VAL A 215 -16.51 -13.37 -12.36
N GLU A 216 -17.54 -13.67 -13.16
CA GLU A 216 -18.34 -12.65 -13.85
C GLU A 216 -19.18 -11.87 -12.83
N THR A 217 -19.12 -10.55 -12.90
CA THR A 217 -19.89 -9.65 -12.02
C THR A 217 -20.64 -8.62 -12.85
N THR A 218 -21.48 -7.79 -12.21
CA THR A 218 -22.18 -6.71 -12.92
C THR A 218 -21.24 -5.71 -13.59
N ASP A 219 -20.00 -5.61 -13.12
CA ASP A 219 -19.02 -4.66 -13.66
C ASP A 219 -17.91 -5.38 -14.46
N GLY A 220 -18.19 -6.60 -14.92
CA GLY A 220 -17.28 -7.46 -15.69
C GLY A 220 -16.54 -8.49 -14.84
N VAL A 221 -15.66 -9.26 -15.49
CA VAL A 221 -14.88 -10.31 -14.85
C VAL A 221 -13.84 -9.76 -13.88
N ARG A 222 -13.80 -10.35 -12.68
CA ARG A 222 -12.89 -10.00 -11.59
C ARG A 222 -12.38 -11.24 -10.87
N LEU A 223 -11.37 -11.03 -10.04
CA LEU A 223 -10.95 -11.97 -9.03
C LEU A 223 -12.10 -12.20 -8.03
N GLY A 224 -12.54 -13.44 -7.92
CA GLY A 224 -13.46 -13.90 -6.89
C GLY A 224 -12.92 -15.14 -6.19
N ILE A 225 -13.67 -15.64 -5.21
CA ILE A 225 -13.31 -16.81 -4.42
C ILE A 225 -14.45 -17.83 -4.44
N GLU A 226 -14.12 -19.11 -4.48
CA GLU A 226 -15.11 -20.17 -4.34
C GLU A 226 -15.64 -20.25 -2.90
N ARG A 227 -16.84 -20.81 -2.75
CA ARG A 227 -17.48 -20.98 -1.44
C ARG A 227 -16.57 -21.64 -0.40
N GLY A 228 -15.75 -22.62 -0.82
CA GLY A 228 -14.80 -23.31 0.05
C GLY A 228 -13.67 -22.43 0.60
N GLY A 229 -13.42 -21.27 0.01
CA GLY A 229 -12.38 -20.31 0.42
C GLY A 229 -12.84 -19.23 1.38
N VAL A 230 -14.15 -19.14 1.69
CA VAL A 230 -14.72 -18.03 2.45
C VAL A 230 -14.03 -17.80 3.80
N LEU A 231 -13.75 -18.85 4.58
CA LEU A 231 -13.06 -18.69 5.87
C LEU A 231 -11.64 -18.12 5.72
N ALA A 232 -10.93 -18.45 4.64
CA ALA A 232 -9.59 -17.91 4.40
C ALA A 232 -9.67 -16.44 3.98
N ALA A 233 -10.66 -16.05 3.17
CA ALA A 233 -10.94 -14.65 2.86
C ALA A 233 -11.37 -13.84 4.10
N GLU A 234 -12.17 -14.41 5.00
CA GLU A 234 -12.47 -13.81 6.30
C GLU A 234 -11.19 -13.57 7.11
N GLY A 235 -10.28 -14.56 7.13
CA GLY A 235 -8.97 -14.46 7.77
C GLY A 235 -8.11 -13.32 7.20
N LEU A 236 -8.08 -13.14 5.88
CA LEU A 236 -7.37 -12.02 5.24
C LEU A 236 -7.96 -10.67 5.66
N GLN A 237 -9.28 -10.55 5.71
CA GLN A 237 -9.92 -9.30 6.17
C GLN A 237 -9.72 -9.03 7.65
N TRP A 238 -9.73 -10.08 8.48
CA TRP A 238 -9.34 -9.97 9.89
C TRP A 238 -7.89 -9.53 10.04
N ALA A 239 -6.99 -10.07 9.21
CA ALA A 239 -5.58 -9.69 9.21
C ALA A 239 -5.40 -8.22 8.84
N ARG A 240 -6.09 -7.75 7.79
CA ARG A 240 -6.12 -6.32 7.43
C ARG A 240 -6.63 -5.46 8.58
N PHE A 241 -7.78 -5.80 9.15
CA PHE A 241 -8.36 -5.07 10.29
C PHE A 241 -7.37 -4.98 11.47
N SER A 242 -6.72 -6.10 11.81
CA SER A 242 -5.78 -6.18 12.92
C SER A 242 -4.52 -5.36 12.64
N MET A 243 -3.96 -5.42 11.43
CA MET A 243 -2.80 -4.62 11.04
C MET A 243 -3.08 -3.11 11.09
N PHE A 244 -4.24 -2.67 10.60
CA PHE A 244 -4.63 -1.26 10.71
C PHE A 244 -4.75 -0.81 12.17
N THR A 245 -5.46 -1.57 12.99
CA THR A 245 -5.73 -1.17 14.38
C THR A 245 -4.51 -1.25 15.29
N GLN A 246 -3.60 -2.22 15.08
CA GLN A 246 -2.45 -2.44 15.95
C GLN A 246 -1.15 -1.77 15.47
N VAL A 247 -0.96 -1.66 14.15
CA VAL A 247 0.30 -1.19 13.55
C VAL A 247 0.10 0.16 12.88
N TYR A 248 -0.72 0.23 11.82
CA TYR A 248 -0.78 1.43 10.99
C TYR A 248 -1.38 2.62 11.75
N PHE A 249 -2.30 2.39 12.68
CA PHE A 249 -2.86 3.43 13.54
C PHE A 249 -2.19 3.55 14.91
N HIS A 250 -1.01 2.96 15.09
CA HIS A 250 -0.27 3.09 16.34
C HIS A 250 0.03 4.57 16.64
N HIS A 251 -0.47 5.05 17.77
CA HIS A 251 -0.43 6.47 18.16
C HIS A 251 0.97 7.11 18.08
N THR A 252 2.03 6.39 18.49
CA THR A 252 3.40 6.92 18.39
C THR A 252 3.85 7.07 16.93
N ARG A 253 3.41 6.18 16.02
CA ARG A 253 3.70 6.29 14.60
C ARG A 253 2.97 7.48 14.00
N ARG A 254 1.67 7.63 14.30
CA ARG A 254 0.85 8.73 13.79
C ARG A 254 1.35 10.12 14.15
N ILE A 255 1.81 10.34 15.39
CA ILE A 255 2.37 11.64 15.77
C ILE A 255 3.72 11.92 15.08
N LEU A 256 4.54 10.89 14.85
CA LEU A 256 5.78 11.03 14.09
C LEU A 256 5.51 11.36 12.62
N ASP A 257 4.49 10.74 12.02
CA ASP A 257 4.05 11.06 10.67
C ASP A 257 3.62 12.52 10.54
N ARG A 258 2.91 13.05 11.54
CA ARG A 258 2.53 14.48 11.57
C ARG A 258 3.75 15.40 11.61
N HIS A 259 4.74 15.08 12.44
CA HIS A 259 6.00 15.82 12.47
C HIS A 259 6.75 15.75 11.15
N LEU A 260 6.75 14.58 10.50
CA LEU A 260 7.39 14.41 9.20
C LEU A 260 6.72 15.26 8.13
N ILE A 261 5.38 15.25 8.06
CA ILE A 261 4.63 16.08 7.10
C ILE A 261 4.91 17.57 7.33
N ASN A 262 4.90 18.03 8.59
CA ASN A 262 5.20 19.41 8.93
C ASN A 262 6.62 19.81 8.50
N PHE A 263 7.60 18.95 8.77
CA PHE A 263 8.98 19.13 8.34
C PHE A 263 9.10 19.22 6.80
N LEU A 264 8.50 18.26 6.09
CA LEU A 264 8.60 18.21 4.63
C LEU A 264 7.93 19.41 3.95
N ARG A 265 6.80 19.91 4.49
CA ARG A 265 6.12 21.10 3.96
C ARG A 265 6.99 22.35 3.95
N VAL A 266 7.91 22.48 4.91
CA VAL A 266 8.79 23.66 5.01
C VAL A 266 10.13 23.46 4.31
N VAL A 267 10.56 22.22 4.08
CA VAL A 267 11.86 21.92 3.46
C VAL A 267 11.75 21.67 1.96
N ILE A 268 10.64 21.10 1.49
CA ILE A 268 10.41 20.91 0.06
C ILE A 268 9.98 22.25 -0.55
N PRO A 269 10.56 22.68 -1.70
CA PRO A 269 10.09 23.87 -2.41
C PRO A 269 8.58 23.84 -2.63
N GLU A 270 7.91 24.94 -2.30
CA GLU A 270 6.44 25.08 -2.40
C GLU A 270 5.65 24.04 -1.56
N GLY A 271 6.33 23.28 -0.69
CA GLY A 271 5.77 22.22 0.13
C GLY A 271 5.28 21.01 -0.65
N ARG A 272 5.72 20.80 -1.91
CA ARG A 272 5.29 19.68 -2.75
C ARG A 272 6.43 19.03 -3.53
N TYR A 273 6.37 17.72 -3.67
CA TYR A 273 7.35 17.00 -4.49
C TYR A 273 7.27 17.39 -5.97
N PRO A 274 8.39 17.31 -6.72
CA PRO A 274 8.41 17.60 -8.14
C PRO A 274 7.41 16.75 -8.94
N GLN A 275 6.79 17.35 -9.97
CA GLN A 275 5.95 16.65 -10.95
C GLN A 275 6.79 15.93 -12.02
N GLN A 276 7.96 16.47 -12.34
CA GLN A 276 8.84 15.92 -13.37
C GLN A 276 9.50 14.63 -12.85
N PRO A 277 9.34 13.49 -13.54
CA PRO A 277 9.88 12.20 -13.09
C PRO A 277 11.37 12.24 -12.77
N GLU A 278 12.18 12.91 -13.59
CA GLU A 278 13.63 12.98 -13.42
C GLU A 278 14.01 13.66 -12.11
N GLU A 279 13.35 14.77 -11.77
CA GLU A 279 13.58 15.47 -10.50
C GLU A 279 13.02 14.67 -9.31
N TYR A 280 11.85 14.05 -9.49
CA TYR A 280 11.20 13.23 -8.49
C TYR A 280 12.03 12.02 -8.06
N LEU A 281 12.69 11.36 -9.02
CA LEU A 281 13.56 10.20 -8.78
C LEU A 281 14.75 10.50 -7.85
N HIS A 282 15.11 11.77 -7.67
CA HIS A 282 16.14 12.19 -6.71
C HIS A 282 15.63 12.28 -5.26
N TRP A 283 14.36 11.95 -4.99
CA TRP A 283 13.77 11.95 -3.65
C TRP A 283 13.58 10.53 -3.14
N ASP A 284 14.26 10.18 -2.05
CA ASP A 284 14.13 8.93 -1.32
C ASP A 284 14.22 9.18 0.20
N ASP A 285 14.12 8.13 1.02
CA ASP A 285 14.18 8.27 2.48
C ASP A 285 15.56 8.77 2.92
N HIS A 286 16.63 8.38 2.23
CA HIS A 286 18.00 8.79 2.56
C HIS A 286 18.19 10.30 2.44
N ARG A 287 17.69 10.90 1.35
CA ARG A 287 17.72 12.35 1.16
C ARG A 287 16.96 13.07 2.26
N VAL A 288 15.74 12.64 2.56
CA VAL A 288 14.92 13.25 3.61
C VAL A 288 15.55 13.09 4.99
N LEU A 289 16.14 11.93 5.31
CA LEU A 289 16.89 11.71 6.55
C LEU A 289 18.12 12.62 6.63
N GLY A 290 18.82 12.85 5.52
CA GLY A 290 19.92 13.82 5.43
C GLY A 290 19.46 15.24 5.77
N LEU A 291 18.31 15.66 5.22
CA LEU A 291 17.70 16.96 5.51
C LEU A 291 17.29 17.09 6.98
N LEU A 292 16.67 16.04 7.56
CA LEU A 292 16.34 15.99 8.98
C LEU A 292 17.60 16.14 9.85
N GLN A 293 18.69 15.48 9.50
CA GLN A 293 19.95 15.58 10.25
C GLN A 293 20.58 16.97 10.17
N GLN A 294 20.51 17.63 9.02
CA GLN A 294 20.97 19.01 8.85
C GLN A 294 20.13 19.97 9.71
N ALA A 295 18.81 19.92 9.57
CA ALA A 295 17.90 20.76 10.34
C ALA A 295 18.00 20.53 11.85
N ARG A 296 18.26 19.29 12.30
CA ARG A 296 18.51 19.00 13.72
C ARG A 296 19.74 19.74 14.28
N ARG A 297 20.77 19.97 13.47
CA ARG A 297 22.03 20.60 13.93
C ARG A 297 21.97 22.13 13.94
N ASP A 298 21.14 22.71 13.07
CA ASP A 298 20.97 24.15 12.95
C ASP A 298 19.67 24.59 13.62
N THR A 299 19.77 25.28 14.76
CA THR A 299 18.61 25.77 15.52
C THR A 299 17.80 26.83 14.78
N THR A 300 18.37 27.43 13.73
CA THR A 300 17.71 28.44 12.89
C THR A 300 17.07 27.85 11.63
N ALA A 301 17.35 26.57 11.33
CA ALA A 301 16.82 25.92 10.14
C ALA A 301 15.28 25.74 10.21
N PRO A 302 14.56 25.94 9.10
CA PRO A 302 13.16 25.55 9.00
C PRO A 302 12.96 24.08 9.39
N GLY A 303 11.95 23.81 10.22
CA GLY A 303 11.65 22.45 10.66
C GLY A 303 12.59 21.86 11.72
N HIS A 304 13.51 22.65 12.30
CA HIS A 304 14.43 22.20 13.37
C HIS A 304 13.71 21.43 14.50
N LEU A 305 12.58 21.96 14.99
CA LEU A 305 11.82 21.34 16.08
C LEU A 305 11.24 19.98 15.67
N ASP A 306 10.66 19.86 14.48
CA ASP A 306 10.13 18.59 13.97
C ASP A 306 11.25 17.57 13.74
N ALA A 307 12.41 18.02 13.24
CA ALA A 307 13.59 17.18 13.11
C ALA A 307 14.06 16.62 14.47
N CYS A 308 14.14 17.47 15.49
CA CYS A 308 14.45 17.06 16.87
C CYS A 308 13.39 16.08 17.42
N ARG A 309 12.11 16.36 17.19
CA ARG A 309 10.99 15.51 17.64
C ARG A 309 11.07 14.10 17.05
N ILE A 310 11.45 13.97 15.78
CA ILE A 310 11.60 12.68 15.09
C ILE A 310 12.90 11.97 15.51
N LEU A 311 14.04 12.66 15.44
CA LEU A 311 15.36 12.03 15.59
C LEU A 311 15.76 11.79 17.05
N ASP A 312 15.38 12.67 17.98
CA ASP A 312 15.78 12.59 19.40
C ASP A 312 14.71 11.98 20.29
N ARG A 313 13.63 11.41 19.70
CA ARG A 313 12.46 10.87 20.42
C ARG A 313 11.79 11.88 21.36
N LYS A 314 11.75 13.15 20.92
CA LYS A 314 11.09 14.28 21.62
C LYS A 314 9.68 14.55 21.09
N GLN A 315 9.06 13.60 20.39
CA GLN A 315 7.70 13.75 19.85
C GLN A 315 6.67 13.99 20.96
N HIS A 316 5.55 14.60 20.58
CA HIS A 316 4.42 14.83 21.49
C HIS A 316 3.89 13.50 22.05
N ARG A 317 3.35 13.56 23.28
CA ARG A 317 2.79 12.39 23.98
C ARG A 317 1.28 12.50 24.04
N ALA A 318 0.60 11.36 23.88
CA ALA A 318 -0.86 11.32 23.98
C ALA A 318 -1.31 11.76 25.38
N VAL A 319 -2.33 12.61 25.45
CA VAL A 319 -2.92 13.11 26.70
C VAL A 319 -4.42 12.83 26.70
N GLY A 320 -4.91 12.34 27.85
CA GLY A 320 -6.31 12.00 28.04
C GLY A 320 -6.75 10.75 27.28
N ASP A 321 -8.06 10.51 27.29
CA ASP A 321 -8.67 9.36 26.64
C ASP A 321 -8.93 9.59 25.15
N ILE A 322 -9.04 8.48 24.43
CA ILE A 322 -9.49 8.45 23.04
C ILE A 322 -10.91 9.00 22.95
N VAL A 323 -11.15 9.85 21.96
CA VAL A 323 -12.48 10.36 21.63
C VAL A 323 -13.00 9.60 20.42
N GLU A 324 -13.97 8.72 20.62
CA GLU A 324 -14.74 8.10 19.53
C GLU A 324 -15.98 8.93 19.19
N GLY A 325 -16.37 8.96 17.92
CA GLY A 325 -17.55 9.67 17.43
C GLY A 325 -18.29 8.92 16.33
N SER A 326 -19.40 9.49 15.88
CA SER A 326 -20.20 8.95 14.75
C SER A 326 -19.48 9.09 13.42
N ASP A 327 -18.76 10.20 13.25
CA ASP A 327 -18.09 10.64 12.04
C ASP A 327 -16.84 11.47 12.41
N VAL A 328 -16.04 11.79 11.41
CA VAL A 328 -14.78 12.54 11.56
C VAL A 328 -15.04 13.97 12.07
N GLU A 329 -16.15 14.59 11.68
CA GLU A 329 -16.49 15.96 12.06
C GLU A 329 -16.85 16.06 13.54
N ASP A 330 -17.64 15.12 14.06
CA ASP A 330 -17.95 15.02 15.49
C ASP A 330 -16.70 14.84 16.35
N VAL A 331 -15.82 13.90 15.95
CA VAL A 331 -14.55 13.67 16.64
C VAL A 331 -13.69 14.93 16.63
N THR A 332 -13.57 15.58 15.48
CA THR A 332 -12.78 16.81 15.32
C THR A 332 -13.30 17.94 16.20
N ARG A 333 -14.62 18.15 16.21
CA ARG A 333 -15.27 19.18 17.03
C ARG A 333 -15.01 18.95 18.52
N ARG A 334 -15.22 17.72 19.01
CA ARG A 334 -15.02 17.36 20.42
C ARG A 334 -13.56 17.46 20.85
N LEU A 335 -12.61 17.07 20.00
CA LEU A 335 -11.18 17.24 20.27
C LEU A 335 -10.78 18.71 20.27
N THR A 336 -11.39 19.53 19.40
CA THR A 336 -11.15 20.98 19.37
C THR A 336 -11.63 21.65 20.66
N GLU A 337 -12.80 21.27 21.17
CA GLU A 337 -13.31 21.73 22.48
C GLU A 337 -12.34 21.35 23.61
N ARG A 338 -11.95 20.08 23.69
CA ARG A 338 -11.01 19.59 24.72
C ARG A 338 -9.62 20.23 24.61
N CYS A 339 -9.16 20.55 23.40
CA CYS A 339 -7.92 21.27 23.17
C CYS A 339 -7.97 22.69 23.74
N LYS A 340 -9.10 23.41 23.57
CA LYS A 340 -9.31 24.73 24.18
C LYS A 340 -9.29 24.67 25.71
N GLU A 341 -9.91 23.65 26.31
CA GLU A 341 -9.88 23.43 27.76
C GLU A 341 -8.46 23.19 28.28
N LEU A 342 -7.66 22.39 27.57
CA LEU A 342 -6.26 22.16 27.92
C LEU A 342 -5.44 23.45 27.91
N LEU A 343 -5.59 24.27 26.86
CA LEU A 343 -4.90 25.55 26.73
C LEU A 343 -5.36 26.61 27.75
N LEU A 344 -6.62 26.54 28.22
CA LEU A 344 -7.08 27.38 29.33
C LEU A 344 -6.47 26.96 30.67
N GLY A 345 -6.21 25.66 30.86
CA GLY A 345 -5.56 25.13 32.06
C GLY A 345 -4.05 25.33 32.11
N ASP A 346 -3.38 25.25 30.96
CA ASP A 346 -1.94 25.43 30.80
C ASP A 346 -1.62 26.04 29.41
N PRO A 347 -1.45 27.38 29.33
CA PRO A 347 -1.16 28.07 28.08
C PRO A 347 0.17 27.70 27.41
N ASP A 348 1.10 27.06 28.14
CA ASP A 348 2.42 26.68 27.61
C ASP A 348 2.42 25.30 26.92
N LEU A 349 1.25 24.67 26.79
CA LEU A 349 1.07 23.43 26.03
C LEU A 349 1.09 23.71 24.52
N ASP A 350 1.72 22.80 23.78
CA ASP A 350 1.64 22.70 22.32
C ASP A 350 0.80 21.45 21.97
N PRO A 351 -0.54 21.56 21.85
CA PRO A 351 -1.41 20.43 21.55
C PRO A 351 -1.55 20.19 20.03
N ILE A 352 -1.49 18.92 19.63
CA ILE A 352 -1.74 18.45 18.27
C ILE A 352 -2.93 17.50 18.30
N ILE A 353 -3.97 17.83 17.54
CA ILE A 353 -5.12 16.96 17.31
C ILE A 353 -4.81 16.00 16.16
N ASP A 354 -5.07 14.72 16.37
CA ASP A 354 -5.01 13.68 15.36
C ASP A 354 -6.35 12.93 15.34
N VAL A 355 -6.95 12.87 14.16
CA VAL A 355 -8.18 12.13 13.92
C VAL A 355 -7.87 10.98 12.99
N VAL A 356 -8.30 9.79 13.39
CA VAL A 356 -8.14 8.55 12.67
C VAL A 356 -9.46 8.25 11.98
N GLU A 357 -9.40 8.25 10.66
CA GLU A 357 -10.48 7.76 9.82
C GLU A 357 -10.48 6.22 9.81
N PRO A 358 -11.64 5.59 9.54
CA PRO A 358 -11.69 4.15 9.32
C PRO A 358 -10.71 3.73 8.21
N PRO A 359 -10.13 2.52 8.26
CA PRO A 359 -9.22 2.07 7.22
C PRO A 359 -9.89 2.18 5.84
N PRO A 360 -9.17 2.69 4.83
CA PRO A 360 -9.71 2.80 3.48
C PRO A 360 -10.16 1.42 3.01
N ASP A 361 -11.31 1.38 2.35
CA ASP A 361 -11.88 0.16 1.76
C ASP A 361 -12.07 -1.04 2.73
N LEU A 362 -12.15 -0.83 4.05
CA LEU A 362 -12.38 -1.93 4.99
C LEU A 362 -13.71 -2.62 4.72
N ASP A 363 -14.78 -1.84 4.64
CA ASP A 363 -16.14 -2.29 4.30
C ASP A 363 -16.19 -2.86 2.89
N ALA A 364 -15.33 -2.35 2.04
CA ALA A 364 -15.25 -2.69 0.64
C ALA A 364 -14.69 -4.12 0.43
N GLY A 365 -13.99 -4.69 1.42
CA GLY A 365 -13.64 -6.11 1.45
C GLY A 365 -14.85 -7.04 1.58
N ALA A 366 -16.02 -6.51 1.99
CA ALA A 366 -17.28 -7.25 1.90
C ALA A 366 -17.69 -7.54 0.44
N ALA A 367 -17.18 -6.78 -0.53
CA ALA A 367 -17.59 -6.87 -1.93
C ALA A 367 -16.86 -7.94 -2.74
N LEU A 368 -15.97 -8.75 -2.14
CA LEU A 368 -15.32 -9.87 -2.86
C LEU A 368 -16.39 -10.80 -3.44
N PRO A 369 -16.41 -11.05 -4.76
CA PRO A 369 -17.32 -12.00 -5.37
C PRO A 369 -17.04 -13.41 -4.85
N VAL A 370 -18.09 -14.09 -4.40
CA VAL A 370 -18.05 -15.47 -3.94
C VAL A 370 -18.88 -16.32 -4.88
N LEU A 371 -18.23 -17.27 -5.56
CA LEU A 371 -18.88 -18.24 -6.41
C LEU A 371 -19.42 -19.41 -5.57
N LEU A 372 -20.74 -19.56 -5.57
CA LEU A 372 -21.43 -20.65 -4.87
C LEU A 372 -21.49 -21.92 -5.73
N GLU A 373 -21.73 -23.06 -5.08
CA GLU A 373 -21.86 -24.38 -5.75
C GLU A 373 -22.98 -24.41 -6.79
N ASN A 374 -24.04 -23.61 -6.59
CA ASN A 374 -25.15 -23.46 -7.51
C ASN A 374 -24.90 -22.41 -8.63
N GLN A 375 -23.64 -22.00 -8.84
CA GLN A 375 -23.20 -21.00 -9.82
C GLN A 375 -23.71 -19.57 -9.57
N GLN A 376 -24.38 -19.32 -8.44
CA GLN A 376 -24.74 -17.96 -8.05
C GLN A 376 -23.52 -17.23 -7.49
N VAL A 377 -23.42 -15.95 -7.83
CA VAL A 377 -22.40 -15.04 -7.27
C VAL A 377 -23.05 -14.20 -6.18
N ARG A 378 -22.45 -14.20 -5.00
CA ARG A 378 -22.82 -13.31 -3.88
C ARG A 378 -21.57 -12.64 -3.35
N SER A 379 -21.71 -11.54 -2.64
CA SER A 379 -20.57 -10.87 -2.01
C SER A 379 -20.16 -11.57 -0.70
N LEU A 380 -18.88 -11.47 -0.34
CA LEU A 380 -18.36 -12.03 0.92
C LEU A 380 -19.13 -11.50 2.15
N GLY A 381 -19.53 -10.22 2.15
CA GLY A 381 -20.29 -9.63 3.25
C GLY A 381 -21.70 -10.18 3.43
N GLU A 382 -22.32 -10.68 2.35
CA GLU A 382 -23.64 -11.31 2.41
C GLU A 382 -23.59 -12.75 2.94
N ILE A 383 -22.42 -13.38 2.89
CA ILE A 383 -22.20 -14.77 3.30
C ILE A 383 -21.52 -14.84 4.67
N SER A 384 -20.58 -13.93 4.93
CA SER A 384 -19.76 -13.90 6.14
C SER A 384 -20.52 -13.28 7.31
N ALA A 385 -20.51 -13.96 8.46
CA ALA A 385 -21.01 -13.38 9.71
C ALA A 385 -20.06 -12.33 10.31
N LEU A 386 -18.80 -12.29 9.84
CA LEU A 386 -17.73 -11.43 10.37
C LEU A 386 -17.51 -10.19 9.51
N VAL A 387 -17.21 -10.36 8.22
CA VAL A 387 -16.67 -9.29 7.36
C VAL A 387 -17.63 -8.11 7.20
N GLY A 388 -18.95 -8.39 7.10
CA GLY A 388 -19.97 -7.34 7.03
C GLY A 388 -20.11 -6.47 8.29
N ARG A 389 -19.48 -6.89 9.41
CA ARG A 389 -19.55 -6.22 10.72
C ARG A 389 -18.23 -5.64 11.20
N LEU A 390 -17.12 -5.88 10.49
CA LEU A 390 -15.84 -5.25 10.81
C LEU A 390 -15.94 -3.75 10.53
N ARG A 391 -15.95 -2.97 11.61
CA ARG A 391 -16.00 -1.51 11.56
C ARG A 391 -14.99 -0.93 12.52
N VAL A 392 -14.32 0.14 12.10
CA VAL A 392 -13.54 1.00 12.98
C VAL A 392 -14.33 2.31 13.05
N LYS A 393 -14.82 2.67 14.24
CA LYS A 393 -15.42 3.99 14.41
C LYS A 393 -14.36 5.06 14.24
N PRO A 394 -14.68 6.23 13.65
CA PRO A 394 -13.79 7.37 13.71
C PRO A 394 -13.43 7.68 15.17
N TYR A 395 -12.15 7.88 15.41
CA TYR A 395 -11.66 8.23 16.74
C TYR A 395 -10.47 9.16 16.64
N GLY A 396 -10.16 9.87 17.71
CA GLY A 396 -8.99 10.74 17.72
C GLY A 396 -8.43 10.97 19.10
N ARG A 397 -7.27 11.62 19.12
CA ARG A 397 -6.47 11.85 20.32
C ARG A 397 -5.83 13.23 20.25
N ILE A 398 -5.47 13.76 21.41
CA ILE A 398 -4.64 14.95 21.53
C ILE A 398 -3.25 14.48 21.96
N TYR A 399 -2.22 14.97 21.28
CA TYR A 399 -0.83 14.83 21.70
C TYR A 399 -0.33 16.19 22.20
N CYS A 400 0.32 16.23 23.36
CA CYS A 400 0.91 17.46 23.87
C CYS A 400 2.42 17.35 24.01
N SER A 401 3.09 18.48 23.81
CA SER A 401 4.44 18.75 24.30
C SER A 401 4.41 20.07 25.06
N ARG A 402 5.45 20.35 25.85
CA ARG A 402 5.63 21.69 26.42
C ARG A 402 6.43 22.52 25.44
N VAL A 403 6.05 23.78 25.26
CA VAL A 403 6.86 24.73 24.51
C VAL A 403 8.20 24.88 25.24
N THR A 404 9.24 24.21 24.75
CA THR A 404 10.60 24.47 25.25
C THR A 404 10.97 25.87 24.82
N GLN A 405 10.99 26.83 25.75
CA GLN A 405 11.67 28.09 25.48
C GLN A 405 13.11 27.75 25.06
N PRO A 406 13.64 28.37 23.99
CA PRO A 406 15.02 28.14 23.61
C PRO A 406 15.88 28.53 24.82
N SER A 407 16.57 27.54 25.40
CA SER A 407 17.64 27.80 26.35
C SER A 407 18.63 28.74 25.66
N GLY A 408 18.69 29.98 26.16
CA GLY A 408 19.52 31.05 25.65
C GLY A 408 21.02 30.82 25.80
#